data_AF-A0A6M2EJA8-F1
#
_entry.id   AF-A0A6M2EJA8-F1
#
_cell.length_a   1.000
_cell.length_b   1.000
_cell.length_c   1.000
_cell.angle_alpha   90.00
_cell.angle_beta   90.00
_cell.angle_gamma   90.00
#
_symmetry.space_group_name_H-M   'P 1'
#
loop_
_entity.id
_entity.type
_entity.pdbx_description
1 polymer ?
#
loop_
_entity_poly.entity_id
_entity_poly.type
_entity_poly.pdbx_seq_one_letter_code
_entity_poly.pdbx_strand_id
1 'polypeptide(L)'
;MEGDSKGDTNMGSPSNSQQTISDDDEIDYSVKPEFYDPELDDKDELWVQKKRKGSNSDAVLSCPACFTTLCLDCQRHERFVTQYRAIFVVNCKVDSNKVQHSRQKPKRNKRSREAGENEADLADGETFKAVCCSVCSTEVGVIDEDDVYHFFNALPSES
;
A
#
# COMPACT_ATOMS: atom_id res chain seq x y z
N MET A 1 -41.82 66.84 -6.88
CA MET A 1 -42.66 65.69 -7.24
C MET A 1 -41.85 64.84 -8.18
N GLU A 2 -41.57 63.61 -7.73
CA GLU A 2 -41.37 62.36 -8.50
C GLU A 2 -40.39 62.45 -9.70
N GLY A 3 -39.19 61.87 -9.64
CA GLY A 3 -38.96 60.43 -9.45
C GLY A 3 -38.95 59.76 -10.82
N ASP A 4 -37.79 59.28 -11.29
CA ASP A 4 -37.63 57.94 -11.86
C ASP A 4 -36.20 57.68 -12.35
N SER A 5 -35.70 56.52 -11.93
CA SER A 5 -34.37 55.97 -12.13
C SER A 5 -34.22 55.26 -13.48
N LYS A 6 -33.04 55.34 -14.09
CA LYS A 6 -32.39 54.35 -14.99
C LYS A 6 -31.01 54.96 -15.33
N GLY A 7 -29.87 54.33 -15.09
CA GLY A 7 -29.53 52.91 -15.09
C GLY A 7 -28.24 52.80 -15.91
N ASP A 8 -27.13 52.78 -15.19
CA ASP A 8 -25.74 52.41 -15.49
C ASP A 8 -25.06 52.76 -16.84
N THR A 9 -23.97 53.52 -16.68
CA THR A 9 -22.87 53.73 -17.61
C THR A 9 -22.15 52.43 -17.94
N ASN A 10 -22.23 52.02 -19.20
CA ASN A 10 -21.49 50.90 -19.78
C ASN A 10 -19.98 51.28 -19.91
N MET A 11 -19.18 50.90 -18.92
CA MET A 11 -17.72 51.00 -18.94
C MET A 11 -17.13 49.77 -19.62
N GLY A 12 -16.41 49.99 -20.73
CA GLY A 12 -15.81 48.93 -21.53
C GLY A 12 -14.72 48.15 -20.79
N SER A 13 -14.58 46.88 -21.16
CA SER A 13 -13.38 46.09 -20.91
C SER A 13 -13.02 45.34 -22.19
N PRO A 14 -11.80 45.49 -22.73
CA PRO A 14 -11.36 44.76 -23.91
C PRO A 14 -10.91 43.38 -23.46
N SER A 15 -11.85 42.44 -23.34
CA SER A 15 -11.47 41.03 -23.21
C SER A 15 -11.04 40.56 -24.59
N ASN A 16 -9.73 40.43 -24.77
CA ASN A 16 -9.10 39.76 -25.89
C ASN A 16 -9.68 38.34 -25.99
N SER A 17 -10.74 38.20 -26.78
CA SER A 17 -11.39 36.94 -27.09
C SER A 17 -10.38 36.09 -27.86
N GLN A 18 -9.61 35.30 -27.11
CA GLN A 18 -8.88 34.17 -27.67
C GLN A 18 -9.90 33.36 -28.46
N GLN A 19 -9.72 33.37 -29.78
CA GLN A 19 -10.49 32.61 -30.73
C GLN A 19 -10.27 31.14 -30.36
N THR A 20 -11.22 30.56 -29.63
CA THR A 20 -11.25 29.13 -29.37
C THR A 20 -11.54 28.46 -30.70
N ILE A 21 -10.50 27.92 -31.32
CA ILE A 21 -10.63 27.02 -32.45
C ILE A 21 -11.24 25.75 -31.87
N SER A 22 -12.53 25.57 -32.12
CA SER A 22 -13.26 24.33 -31.86
C SER A 22 -13.06 23.46 -33.09
N ASP A 23 -11.93 22.76 -33.17
CA ASP A 23 -11.73 21.66 -34.12
C ASP A 23 -12.55 20.47 -33.62
N ASP A 24 -13.87 20.55 -33.81
CA ASP A 24 -14.76 19.40 -33.81
C ASP A 24 -14.59 18.70 -35.17
N ASP A 25 -13.37 18.20 -35.40
CA ASP A 25 -13.11 17.24 -36.47
C ASP A 25 -13.88 15.97 -36.11
N GLU A 26 -14.93 15.68 -36.88
CA GLU A 26 -15.73 14.47 -36.75
C GLU A 26 -14.78 13.25 -36.76
N ILE A 27 -14.67 12.58 -35.61
CA ILE A 27 -13.77 11.43 -35.46
C ILE A 27 -14.25 10.33 -36.41
N ASP A 28 -13.52 10.10 -37.50
CA ASP A 28 -13.80 9.00 -38.42
C ASP A 28 -13.45 7.67 -37.76
N TYR A 29 -14.45 7.05 -37.12
CA TYR A 29 -14.37 5.72 -36.52
C TYR A 29 -14.12 4.60 -37.55
N SER A 30 -14.13 4.89 -38.85
CA SER A 30 -13.80 3.93 -39.91
C SER A 30 -12.29 3.68 -40.00
N VAL A 31 -11.48 4.65 -39.56
CA VAL A 31 -10.01 4.51 -39.46
C VAL A 31 -9.70 4.06 -38.04
N LYS A 32 -9.21 2.82 -37.92
CA LYS A 32 -8.69 2.32 -36.63
C LYS A 32 -7.57 3.26 -36.18
N PRO A 33 -7.64 3.87 -34.98
CA PRO A 33 -6.60 4.78 -34.51
C PRO A 33 -5.23 4.09 -34.56
N GLU A 34 -4.23 4.73 -35.18
CA GLU A 34 -2.86 4.20 -35.29
C GLU A 34 -2.22 3.94 -33.91
N PHE A 35 -2.79 4.51 -32.85
CA PHE A 35 -2.38 4.32 -31.47
C PHE A 35 -2.90 3.05 -30.80
N TYR A 36 -3.81 2.28 -31.43
CA TYR A 36 -4.35 1.04 -30.86
C TYR A 36 -3.64 -0.19 -31.43
N ASP A 37 -2.61 -0.65 -30.73
CA ASP A 37 -1.99 -1.97 -30.96
C ASP A 37 -2.81 -3.04 -30.21
N PRO A 38 -3.54 -3.93 -30.92
CA PRO A 38 -4.34 -4.97 -30.28
C PRO A 38 -3.50 -6.02 -29.54
N GLU A 39 -2.19 -6.09 -29.79
CA GLU A 39 -1.26 -6.99 -29.11
C GLU A 39 -0.56 -6.34 -27.91
N LEU A 40 -0.82 -5.05 -27.63
CA LEU A 40 -0.16 -4.33 -26.54
C LEU A 40 -0.44 -5.03 -25.19
N ASP A 41 -1.70 -5.40 -24.96
CA ASP A 41 -2.14 -6.06 -23.74
C ASP A 41 -1.42 -7.41 -23.55
N ASP A 42 -1.27 -8.21 -24.61
CA ASP A 42 -0.55 -9.49 -24.57
C ASP A 42 0.94 -9.28 -24.26
N LYS A 43 1.57 -8.27 -24.87
CA LYS A 43 2.98 -7.92 -24.64
C LYS A 43 3.20 -7.46 -23.19
N ASP A 44 2.30 -6.65 -22.67
CA ASP A 44 2.33 -6.15 -21.28
C ASP A 44 2.10 -7.29 -20.28
N GLU A 45 1.15 -8.20 -20.56
CA GLU A 45 0.91 -9.38 -19.73
C GLU A 45 2.16 -10.26 -19.66
N LEU A 46 2.77 -10.59 -20.81
CA LEU A 46 4.00 -11.38 -20.86
C LEU A 46 5.15 -10.69 -20.13
N TRP A 47 5.24 -9.36 -20.19
CA TRP A 47 6.23 -8.58 -19.45
C TRP A 47 6.03 -8.69 -17.93
N VAL A 48 4.78 -8.57 -17.45
CA VAL A 48 4.44 -8.71 -16.03
C VAL A 48 4.72 -10.13 -15.55
N GLN A 49 4.29 -11.15 -16.29
CA GLN A 49 4.54 -12.55 -15.98
C GLN A 49 6.04 -12.84 -15.88
N LYS A 50 6.84 -12.32 -16.82
CA LYS A 50 8.30 -12.43 -16.78
C LYS A 50 8.90 -11.72 -15.57
N LYS A 51 8.37 -10.56 -15.18
CA LYS A 51 8.82 -9.85 -13.96
C LYS A 51 8.47 -10.56 -12.68
N ARG A 52 7.31 -11.20 -12.62
CA ARG A 52 6.88 -12.03 -11.47
C ARG A 52 7.56 -13.41 -11.44
N LYS A 53 8.29 -13.80 -12.50
CA LYS A 53 9.00 -15.10 -12.59
C LYS A 53 8.11 -16.32 -12.31
N GLY A 54 6.79 -16.19 -12.51
CA GLY A 54 5.83 -17.25 -12.23
C GLY A 54 5.63 -17.58 -10.74
N SER A 55 5.99 -16.68 -9.81
CA SER A 55 5.68 -16.87 -8.39
C SER A 55 4.16 -16.80 -8.16
N ASN A 56 3.58 -17.86 -7.61
CA ASN A 56 2.18 -17.89 -7.17
C ASN A 56 2.04 -17.13 -5.83
N SER A 57 2.06 -15.80 -5.90
CA SER A 57 1.74 -14.94 -4.76
C SER A 57 0.26 -15.04 -4.43
N ASP A 58 -0.11 -15.16 -3.16
CA ASP A 58 -1.53 -15.23 -2.77
C ASP A 58 -2.25 -13.88 -2.90
N ALA A 59 -1.52 -12.77 -2.77
CA ALA A 59 -2.06 -11.42 -2.87
C ALA A 59 -0.95 -10.40 -3.16
N VAL A 60 -1.37 -9.22 -3.63
CA VAL A 60 -0.55 -8.00 -3.62
C VAL A 60 -0.94 -7.17 -2.39
N LEU A 61 0.03 -6.74 -1.59
CA LEU A 61 -0.21 -5.98 -0.36
C LEU A 61 0.02 -4.49 -0.57
N SER A 62 -0.94 -3.68 -0.14
CA SER A 62 -0.90 -2.21 -0.21
C SER A 62 -1.04 -1.58 1.17
N CYS A 63 -0.43 -0.41 1.34
CA CYS A 63 -0.53 0.36 2.57
C CYS A 63 -1.97 0.86 2.78
N PRO A 64 -2.57 0.72 3.97
CA PRO A 64 -3.94 1.16 4.21
C PRO A 64 -4.13 2.69 4.21
N ALA A 65 -3.06 3.46 4.44
CA ALA A 65 -3.15 4.92 4.52
C ALA A 65 -2.87 5.62 3.19
N CYS A 66 -1.93 5.12 2.40
CA CYS A 66 -1.48 5.77 1.16
C CYS A 66 -1.56 4.87 -0.09
N PHE A 67 -2.07 3.64 0.04
CA PHE A 67 -2.20 2.66 -1.04
C PHE A 67 -0.90 2.32 -1.78
N THR A 68 0.24 2.73 -1.25
CA THR A 68 1.54 2.36 -1.80
C THR A 68 1.73 0.85 -1.69
N THR A 69 2.13 0.21 -2.78
CA THR A 69 2.46 -1.22 -2.80
C THR A 69 3.60 -1.51 -1.83
N LEU A 70 3.37 -2.46 -0.93
CA LEU A 70 4.31 -2.91 0.10
C LEU A 70 4.93 -4.26 -0.24
N CYS A 71 4.17 -5.14 -0.89
CA CYS A 71 4.64 -6.46 -1.25
C CYS A 71 3.91 -6.97 -2.50
N LEU A 72 4.67 -7.58 -3.41
CA LEU A 72 4.16 -8.23 -4.62
C LEU A 72 4.10 -9.76 -4.50
N ASP A 73 4.82 -10.34 -3.53
CA ASP A 73 4.90 -11.78 -3.32
C ASP A 73 4.76 -12.10 -1.83
N CYS A 74 3.56 -12.49 -1.43
CA CYS A 74 3.26 -12.87 -0.06
C CYS A 74 2.46 -14.18 -0.01
N GLN A 75 2.63 -14.88 1.11
CA GLN A 75 1.89 -16.08 1.46
C GLN A 75 0.93 -15.75 2.59
N ARG A 76 -0.31 -16.19 2.48
CA ARG A 76 -1.31 -16.02 3.52
C ARG A 76 -0.97 -16.92 4.71
N HIS A 77 -1.09 -16.38 5.92
CA HIS A 77 -0.79 -17.12 7.14
C HIS A 77 -1.82 -18.24 7.37
N GLU A 78 -1.35 -19.46 7.65
CA GLU A 78 -2.20 -20.66 7.77
C GLU A 78 -3.29 -20.52 8.84
N ARG A 79 -2.94 -19.92 9.98
CA ARG A 79 -3.85 -19.73 11.13
C ARG A 79 -4.72 -18.47 11.04
N PHE A 80 -4.24 -17.42 10.37
CA PHE A 80 -4.86 -16.10 10.40
C PHE A 80 -4.98 -15.58 8.97
N VAL A 81 -6.19 -15.69 8.45
CA VAL A 81 -6.54 -15.31 7.07
C VAL A 81 -6.21 -13.87 6.72
N THR A 82 -6.28 -12.97 7.70
CA THR A 82 -6.03 -11.54 7.53
C THR A 82 -4.55 -11.16 7.65
N GLN A 83 -3.66 -12.14 7.85
CA GLN A 83 -2.23 -11.90 8.00
C GLN A 83 -1.46 -12.54 6.85
N TYR A 84 -0.39 -11.88 6.46
CA TYR A 84 0.43 -12.28 5.31
C TYR A 84 1.90 -12.29 5.71
N ARG A 85 2.62 -13.30 5.22
CA ARG A 85 4.07 -13.46 5.39
C ARG A 85 4.76 -13.17 4.07
N ALA A 86 5.86 -12.45 4.12
CA ALA A 86 6.65 -12.15 2.94
C ALA A 86 8.14 -12.12 3.27
N ILE A 87 8.96 -12.43 2.27
CA ILE A 87 10.44 -12.35 2.37
C ILE A 87 10.92 -11.07 1.69
N PHE A 88 10.31 -10.70 0.56
CA PHE A 88 10.69 -9.53 -0.20
C PHE A 88 9.63 -8.45 -0.09
N VAL A 89 10.03 -7.28 0.40
CA VAL A 89 9.15 -6.12 0.55
C VAL A 89 9.71 -4.93 -0.21
N VAL A 90 8.82 -4.06 -0.64
CA VAL A 90 9.13 -2.79 -1.28
C VAL A 90 8.50 -1.67 -0.48
N ASN A 91 9.13 -0.50 -0.47
CA ASN A 91 8.57 0.69 0.18
C ASN A 91 8.29 0.53 1.69
N CYS A 92 9.03 -0.35 2.38
CA CYS A 92 8.97 -0.57 3.83
C CYS A 92 10.25 -0.08 4.53
N LYS A 93 10.14 0.39 5.77
CA LYS A 93 11.23 0.77 6.67
C LYS A 93 11.10 -0.02 7.97
N VAL A 94 12.19 -0.59 8.47
CA VAL A 94 12.22 -1.34 9.72
C VAL A 94 12.67 -0.43 10.86
N ASP A 95 11.80 -0.20 11.83
CA ASP A 95 12.11 0.58 13.03
C ASP A 95 12.72 -0.34 14.10
N SER A 96 14.05 -0.38 14.14
CA SER A 96 14.81 -1.24 15.08
C SER A 96 14.64 -0.84 16.56
N ASN A 97 14.13 0.36 16.84
CA ASN A 97 13.93 0.86 18.21
C ASN A 97 12.66 0.30 18.90
N LYS A 98 11.72 -0.26 18.14
CA LYS A 98 10.47 -0.80 18.66
C LYS A 98 10.53 -2.33 18.67
N VAL A 99 11.28 -2.88 19.62
CA VAL A 99 11.33 -4.34 19.83
C VAL A 99 10.10 -4.74 20.64
N GLN A 100 9.24 -5.55 20.05
CA GLN A 100 8.14 -6.20 20.76
C GLN A 100 8.55 -7.62 21.13
N HIS A 101 8.47 -7.94 22.43
CA HIS A 101 8.63 -9.30 22.91
C HIS A 101 7.28 -10.01 22.87
N SER A 102 7.25 -11.22 22.31
CA SER A 102 6.11 -12.12 22.39
C SER A 102 5.72 -12.33 23.86
N ARG A 103 4.55 -11.80 24.27
CA ARG A 103 4.00 -12.06 25.60
C ARG A 103 3.48 -13.49 25.64
N GLN A 104 4.36 -14.46 25.87
CA GLN A 104 3.91 -15.79 26.25
C GLN A 104 3.09 -15.65 27.54
N LYS A 105 1.80 -15.98 27.47
CA LYS A 105 0.88 -15.93 28.62
C LYS A 105 1.47 -16.84 29.71
N PRO A 106 1.77 -16.35 30.92
CA PRO A 106 2.28 -17.19 31.97
C PRO A 106 1.21 -18.25 32.30
N LYS A 107 1.56 -19.53 32.10
CA LYS A 107 0.74 -20.64 32.58
C LYS A 107 0.59 -20.48 34.09
N ARG A 108 -0.65 -20.27 34.54
CA ARG A 108 -1.01 -20.01 35.93
C ARG A 108 -0.87 -21.30 36.75
N ASN A 109 0.36 -21.72 37.02
CA ASN A 109 0.62 -22.88 37.87
C ASN A 109 0.60 -22.47 39.35
N LYS A 110 -0.25 -23.19 40.07
CA LYS A 110 -0.58 -23.03 41.47
C LYS A 110 0.56 -23.62 42.33
N ARG A 111 1.20 -22.75 43.11
CA ARG A 111 1.93 -23.01 44.37
C ARG A 111 2.93 -24.18 44.40
N SER A 112 4.22 -23.86 44.45
CA SER A 112 5.11 -24.40 45.50
C SER A 112 6.30 -23.47 45.69
N ARG A 113 6.65 -23.23 46.97
CA ARG A 113 7.87 -22.57 47.44
C ARG A 113 9.09 -23.41 47.03
N GLU A 114 10.18 -22.75 46.63
CA GLU A 114 11.49 -22.77 47.31
C GLU A 114 12.49 -21.90 46.52
N ALA A 115 13.39 -21.27 47.27
CA ALA A 115 14.39 -20.32 46.77
C ALA A 115 15.59 -21.03 46.16
N GLY A 116 16.15 -20.47 45.08
CA GLY A 116 17.42 -20.88 44.49
C GLY A 116 17.92 -19.80 43.52
N GLU A 117 19.15 -19.35 43.73
CA GLU A 117 19.81 -18.21 43.07
C GLU A 117 20.40 -18.60 41.70
N ASN A 118 20.45 -17.61 40.80
CA ASN A 118 21.23 -17.49 39.56
C ASN A 118 21.22 -18.67 38.56
N GLU A 119 20.57 -18.46 37.42
CA GLU A 119 21.11 -18.79 36.08
C GLU A 119 20.34 -17.92 35.07
N ALA A 120 21.09 -17.21 34.22
CA ALA A 120 20.56 -16.28 33.21
C ALA A 120 20.01 -17.05 32.01
N ASP A 121 18.93 -17.80 32.22
CA ASP A 121 18.27 -18.62 31.18
C ASP A 121 16.88 -18.07 30.87
N LEU A 122 16.81 -16.76 30.60
CA LEU A 122 15.56 -16.04 30.38
C LEU A 122 15.52 -15.44 28.97
N ALA A 123 14.55 -15.93 28.21
CA ALA A 123 13.99 -15.38 26.98
C ALA A 123 14.63 -15.88 25.67
N ASP A 124 14.37 -17.14 25.33
CA ASP A 124 14.07 -17.53 23.94
C ASP A 124 12.71 -16.89 23.53
N GLY A 125 12.68 -15.57 23.54
CA GLY A 125 11.51 -14.77 23.26
C GLY A 125 11.72 -14.07 21.95
N GLU A 126 11.17 -14.65 20.87
CA GLU A 126 11.17 -14.09 19.52
C GLU A 126 11.05 -12.56 19.56
N THR A 127 12.11 -11.89 19.11
CA THR A 127 12.14 -10.43 19.05
C THR A 127 11.60 -9.96 17.72
N PHE A 128 10.53 -9.17 17.77
CA PHE A 128 9.91 -8.61 16.57
C PHE A 128 10.24 -7.12 16.45
N LYS A 129 10.70 -6.68 15.28
CA LYS A 129 10.93 -5.26 14.96
C LYS A 129 9.74 -4.71 14.17
N ALA A 130 9.29 -3.50 14.48
CA ALA A 130 8.18 -2.89 13.77
C ALA A 130 8.56 -2.52 12.32
N VAL A 131 7.60 -2.70 11.40
CA VAL A 131 7.74 -2.38 9.98
C VAL A 131 6.72 -1.31 9.62
N CYS A 132 7.22 -0.22 9.04
CA CYS A 132 6.45 0.97 8.69
C CYS A 132 6.53 1.21 7.18
N CYS A 133 5.47 1.80 6.60
CA CYS A 133 5.52 2.28 5.23
C CYS A 133 6.54 3.42 5.09
N SER A 134 7.37 3.36 4.05
CA SER A 134 8.39 4.37 3.77
C SER A 134 7.82 5.74 3.37
N VAL A 135 6.59 5.77 2.84
CA VAL A 135 5.91 6.95 2.27
C VAL A 135 5.11 7.71 3.33
N CYS A 136 4.24 7.02 4.07
CA CYS A 136 3.34 7.64 5.05
C CYS A 136 3.64 7.30 6.51
N SER A 137 4.70 6.53 6.76
CA SER A 137 5.15 6.12 8.11
C SER A 137 4.11 5.34 8.94
N THR A 138 3.06 4.81 8.31
CA THR A 138 2.08 3.96 8.95
C THR A 138 2.70 2.61 9.31
N GLU A 139 2.46 2.12 10.51
CA GLU A 139 2.85 0.77 10.95
C GLU A 139 2.00 -0.27 10.23
N VAL A 140 2.66 -1.15 9.46
CA VAL A 140 2.02 -2.11 8.55
C VAL A 140 2.24 -3.56 9.01
N GLY A 141 3.28 -3.81 9.80
CA GLY A 141 3.64 -5.15 10.22
C GLY A 141 4.81 -5.19 11.20
N VAL A 142 5.35 -6.39 11.38
CA VAL A 142 6.60 -6.65 12.11
C VAL A 142 7.51 -7.58 11.29
N ILE A 143 8.80 -7.62 11.61
CA ILE A 143 9.76 -8.57 11.07
C ILE A 143 10.36 -9.38 12.22
N ASP A 144 10.55 -10.68 12.00
CA ASP A 144 11.15 -11.60 12.96
C ASP A 144 12.68 -11.68 12.81
N GLU A 145 13.30 -12.65 13.49
CA GLU A 145 14.75 -12.88 13.46
C GLU A 145 15.22 -13.62 12.20
N ASP A 146 14.31 -14.29 11.50
CA ASP A 146 14.54 -14.98 10.23
C ASP A 146 14.36 -14.05 9.01
N ASP A 147 14.30 -12.73 9.24
CA ASP A 147 14.03 -11.69 8.24
C ASP A 147 12.70 -11.89 7.47
N VAL A 148 11.71 -12.54 8.09
CA VAL A 148 10.36 -12.73 7.54
C VAL A 148 9.41 -11.64 8.03
N TYR A 149 8.83 -10.93 7.07
CA TYR A 149 7.86 -9.87 7.32
C TYR A 149 6.48 -10.46 7.57
N HIS A 150 5.87 -10.04 8.67
CA HIS A 150 4.51 -10.38 9.10
C HIS A 150 3.63 -9.15 9.02
N PHE A 151 2.79 -9.08 7.97
CA PHE A 151 1.84 -8.01 7.76
C PHE A 151 0.49 -8.35 8.39
N PHE A 152 0.02 -7.47 9.28
CA PHE A 152 -1.32 -7.54 9.89
C PHE A 152 -2.18 -6.31 9.59
N ASN A 153 -1.58 -5.24 9.05
CA ASN A 153 -2.26 -4.00 8.71
C ASN A 153 -1.93 -3.60 7.26
N ALA A 154 -2.33 -4.45 6.32
CA ALA A 154 -2.17 -4.25 4.89
C ALA A 154 -3.47 -4.58 4.16
N LEU A 155 -3.69 -3.93 3.02
CA LEU A 155 -4.82 -4.20 2.14
C LEU A 155 -4.40 -5.24 1.09
N PRO A 156 -4.97 -6.45 1.09
CA PRO A 156 -4.71 -7.43 0.05
C PRO A 156 -5.54 -7.09 -1.20
N SER A 157 -4.93 -7.22 -2.36
CA SER A 157 -5.61 -7.23 -3.65
C SER A 157 -5.44 -8.62 -4.26
N GLU A 158 -6.55 -9.18 -4.75
CA GLU A 158 -6.57 -10.46 -5.45
C GLU A 158 -5.76 -10.34 -6.75
N SER A 159 -4.92 -11.35 -7.02
CA SER A 159 -4.05 -11.42 -8.20
C SER A 159 -4.67 -12.25 -9.31
#